data_AF-A0A923UHS9-F1
#
_entry.id   AF-A0A923UHS9-F1
#
_cell.length_a   1.000
_cell.length_b   1.000
_cell.length_c   1.000
_cell.angle_alpha   90.00
_cell.angle_beta   90.00
_cell.angle_gamma   90.00
#
_symmetry.space_group_name_H-M   'P 1'
#
loop_
_entity.id
_entity.type
_entity.pdbx_description
1 polymer ?
#
loop_
_entity_poly.entity_id
_entity_poly.type
_entity_poly.pdbx_seq_one_letter_code
_entity_poly.pdbx_strand_id
1 'polypeptide(L)'
;KSSEPVFKQSLENGVFAPGHNSFFKSPDGKEDWILYHANSKMGQGCGGFRSPRAQKINWKKDGTPDFGIPVKENQPIVAPSENK
;
A
#
# COMPACT_ATOMS: atom_id res chain seq x y z
N LYS A 1 5.62 -9.02 -16.85
CA LYS A 1 4.25 -8.82 -16.31
C LYS A 1 3.91 -10.04 -15.46
N SER A 2 3.33 -9.87 -14.27
CA SER A 2 2.94 -11.00 -13.41
C SER A 2 1.68 -11.69 -13.95
N SER A 3 1.56 -13.00 -13.75
CA SER A 3 0.33 -13.76 -14.03
C SER A 3 -0.80 -13.42 -13.06
N GLU A 4 -0.44 -13.12 -11.81
CA GLU A 4 -1.38 -12.78 -10.74
C GLU A 4 -1.22 -11.32 -10.28
N PRO A 5 -2.28 -10.72 -9.70
CA PRO A 5 -2.18 -9.41 -9.05
C PRO A 5 -1.10 -9.42 -7.95
N VAL A 6 -0.16 -8.49 -8.05
CA VAL A 6 0.93 -8.31 -7.06
C VAL A 6 0.49 -7.54 -5.81
N PHE A 7 -0.67 -6.89 -5.89
CA PHE A 7 -1.32 -6.18 -4.79
C PHE A 7 -2.82 -6.18 -5.06
N LYS A 8 -3.63 -6.61 -4.08
CA LYS A 8 -5.07 -6.84 -4.24
C LYS A 8 -5.82 -6.60 -2.93
N GLN A 9 -7.15 -6.62 -3.01
CA GLN A 9 -8.02 -6.48 -1.84
C GLN A 9 -7.66 -7.42 -0.68
N SER A 10 -7.92 -6.98 0.54
CA SER A 10 -7.79 -7.76 1.77
C SER A 10 -9.11 -7.75 2.53
N LEU A 11 -9.78 -8.91 2.59
CA LEU A 11 -11.03 -9.05 3.33
C LEU A 11 -10.80 -8.90 4.84
N GLU A 12 -9.70 -9.46 5.34
CA GLU A 12 -9.29 -9.37 6.75
C GLU A 12 -9.09 -7.93 7.20
N ASN A 13 -8.43 -7.11 6.37
CA ASN A 13 -8.18 -5.69 6.68
C ASN A 13 -9.32 -4.76 6.23
N GLY A 14 -10.41 -5.30 5.65
CA GLY A 14 -11.50 -4.48 5.10
C GLY A 14 -11.02 -3.51 4.03
N VAL A 15 -10.14 -3.94 3.12
CA VAL A 15 -9.56 -3.11 2.06
C VAL A 15 -10.03 -3.58 0.70
N PHE A 16 -10.72 -2.70 -0.02
CA PHE A 16 -11.36 -3.03 -1.29
C PHE A 16 -10.86 -2.13 -2.41
N ALA A 17 -10.67 -2.72 -3.59
CA ALA A 17 -10.19 -2.05 -4.80
C ALA A 17 -8.92 -1.17 -4.59
N PRO A 18 -7.83 -1.70 -4.02
CA PRO A 18 -6.58 -0.94 -3.94
C PRO A 18 -5.99 -0.71 -5.33
N GLY A 19 -5.51 0.50 -5.62
CA GLY A 19 -4.93 0.80 -6.92
C GLY A 19 -4.48 2.25 -7.11
N HIS A 20 -4.17 2.59 -8.36
CA HIS A 20 -3.65 3.89 -8.81
C HIS A 20 -2.52 4.37 -7.88
N ASN A 21 -1.50 3.52 -7.76
CA ASN A 21 -0.44 3.75 -6.81
C ASN A 21 0.65 4.70 -7.34
N SER A 22 1.47 5.18 -6.42
CA SER A 22 2.74 5.84 -6.67
C SER A 22 3.81 5.24 -5.78
N PHE A 23 5.07 5.50 -6.09
CA PHE A 23 6.21 5.06 -5.30
C PHE A 23 7.03 6.25 -4.85
N PHE A 24 7.54 6.19 -3.63
CA PHE A 24 8.42 7.22 -3.08
C PHE A 24 9.45 6.58 -2.14
N LYS A 25 10.50 7.34 -1.84
CA LYS A 25 11.51 6.95 -0.87
C LYS A 25 11.28 7.66 0.45
N SER A 26 11.67 7.01 1.55
CA SER A 26 11.78 7.68 2.85
C SER A 26 12.71 8.90 2.77
N PRO A 27 12.57 9.89 3.67
CA PRO A 27 13.44 11.08 3.70
C PRO A 27 14.95 10.77 3.70
N ASP A 28 15.37 9.69 4.36
CA ASP A 28 16.77 9.25 4.37
C ASP A 28 17.17 8.35 3.19
N GLY A 29 16.24 8.08 2.27
CA GLY A 29 16.45 7.29 1.05
C GLY A 29 16.57 5.77 1.25
N LYS A 30 16.42 5.26 2.48
CA LYS A 30 16.68 3.85 2.82
C LYS A 30 15.49 2.91 2.64
N GLU A 31 14.28 3.45 2.52
CA GLU A 31 13.06 2.66 2.37
C GLU A 31 12.32 3.05 1.10
N ASP A 32 11.79 2.06 0.41
CA ASP A 32 10.81 2.26 -0.66
C ASP A 32 9.40 2.10 -0.10
N TRP A 33 8.49 2.94 -0.57
CA TRP A 33 7.13 3.00 -0.08
C TRP A 33 6.14 3.00 -1.25
N ILE A 34 5.00 2.36 -1.05
CA ILE A 34 3.85 2.43 -1.95
C ILE A 34 2.80 3.36 -1.32
N LEU A 35 2.34 4.34 -2.09
CA LEU A 35 1.15 5.14 -1.82
C LEU A 35 0.05 4.66 -2.76
N TYR A 36 -1.15 4.38 -2.26
CA TYR A 36 -2.27 3.91 -3.07
C TYR A 36 -3.61 4.39 -2.49
N HIS A 37 -4.68 4.34 -3.27
CA HIS A 37 -6.03 4.53 -2.73
C HIS A 37 -6.73 3.20 -2.53
N ALA A 38 -7.66 3.14 -1.58
CA ALA A 38 -8.57 2.01 -1.41
C ALA A 38 -9.87 2.43 -0.70
N ASN A 39 -10.88 1.57 -0.78
CA ASN A 39 -12.15 1.68 -0.06
C ASN A 39 -12.15 0.83 1.21
N SER A 40 -12.95 1.23 2.21
CA SER A 40 -13.13 0.50 3.48
C SER A 40 -14.34 -0.45 3.47
N LYS A 41 -15.18 -0.39 2.43
CA LYS A 41 -16.31 -1.31 2.20
C LYS A 41 -16.44 -1.67 0.73
N MET A 42 -17.00 -2.85 0.46
CA MET A 42 -17.41 -3.25 -0.89
C MET A 42 -18.46 -2.28 -1.46
N GLY A 43 -18.49 -2.12 -2.78
CA GLY A 43 -19.52 -1.33 -3.48
C GLY A 43 -19.36 0.19 -3.40
N GLN A 44 -18.37 0.72 -2.68
CA GLN A 44 -18.13 2.18 -2.59
C GLN A 44 -17.63 2.81 -3.90
N GLY A 45 -17.13 1.99 -4.84
CA GLY A 45 -16.74 2.43 -6.18
C GLY A 45 -15.71 3.57 -6.18
N CYS A 46 -15.85 4.46 -7.17
CA CYS A 46 -14.98 5.64 -7.35
C CYS A 46 -15.46 6.89 -6.58
N GLY A 47 -16.42 6.75 -5.66
CA GLY A 47 -16.96 7.87 -4.89
C GLY A 47 -15.98 8.48 -3.88
N GLY A 48 -16.49 9.38 -3.04
CA GLY A 48 -15.70 10.13 -2.04
C GLY A 48 -15.21 9.32 -0.83
N PHE A 49 -15.36 7.99 -0.84
CA PHE A 49 -14.94 7.12 0.26
C PHE A 49 -13.51 6.57 0.10
N ARG A 50 -12.89 6.77 -1.07
CA ARG A 50 -11.51 6.32 -1.30
C ARG A 50 -10.56 7.17 -0.47
N SER A 51 -9.78 6.51 0.37
CA SER A 51 -8.76 7.13 1.23
C SER A 51 -7.36 6.81 0.69
N PRO A 52 -6.40 7.75 0.74
CA PRO A 52 -4.99 7.41 0.53
C PRO A 52 -4.46 6.56 1.68
N ARG A 53 -3.57 5.61 1.36
CA ARG A 53 -2.89 4.72 2.31
C ARG A 53 -1.45 4.51 1.84
N ALA A 54 -0.53 4.38 2.79
CA ALA A 54 0.87 4.13 2.48
C ALA A 54 1.43 3.00 3.35
N GLN A 55 2.37 2.23 2.79
CA GLN A 55 3.12 1.22 3.53
C GLN A 55 4.49 0.99 2.91
N LYS A 56 5.44 0.57 3.75
CA LYS A 56 6.80 0.20 3.32
C LYS A 56 6.75 -1.02 2.40
N ILE A 57 7.56 -0.97 1.34
CA ILE A 57 7.81 -2.08 0.44
C ILE A 57 8.96 -2.90 1.02
N ASN A 58 8.75 -4.20 1.12
CA ASN A 58 9.84 -5.13 1.39
C ASN A 58 10.40 -5.64 0.07
N TRP A 59 11.65 -6.11 0.08
CA TRP A 59 12.31 -6.64 -1.10
C TRP A 59 12.65 -8.11 -0.87
N LYS A 60 12.25 -8.97 -1.80
CA LYS A 60 12.58 -10.39 -1.77
C LYS A 60 14.04 -10.60 -2.17
N LYS A 61 14.60 -11.77 -1.85
CA LYS A 61 15.99 -12.13 -2.19
C LYS A 61 16.28 -12.11 -3.69
N ASP A 62 15.26 -12.32 -4.52
CA ASP A 62 15.34 -12.27 -5.98
C ASP A 62 15.26 -10.85 -6.56
N GLY A 63 15.20 -9.83 -5.70
CA GLY A 63 15.11 -8.42 -6.10
C GLY A 63 13.71 -7.97 -6.52
N THR A 64 12.68 -8.80 -6.41
CA THR A 64 11.29 -8.38 -6.67
C THR A 64 10.64 -7.75 -5.43
N PRO A 65 9.73 -6.77 -5.62
CA PRO A 65 9.06 -6.14 -4.49
C PRO A 65 8.03 -7.09 -3.86
N ASP A 66 7.93 -7.01 -2.54
CA ASP A 66 6.85 -7.54 -1.75
C ASP A 66 6.04 -6.37 -1.17
N PHE A 67 4.89 -6.11 -1.78
CA PHE A 67 3.97 -5.07 -1.35
C PHE A 67 3.17 -5.46 -0.10
N GLY A 68 3.18 -6.75 0.30
CA GLY A 68 2.43 -7.26 1.43
C GLY A 68 0.91 -7.15 1.27
N ILE A 69 0.22 -7.08 2.41
CA ILE A 69 -1.24 -6.93 2.48
C ILE A 69 -1.57 -5.44 2.65
N PRO A 70 -2.55 -4.88 1.90
CA PRO A 70 -2.96 -3.49 2.09
C PRO A 70 -3.35 -3.20 3.54
N VAL A 71 -2.80 -2.12 4.11
CA VAL A 71 -3.16 -1.68 5.47
C VAL A 71 -4.61 -1.22 5.57
N LYS A 72 -5.22 -1.47 6.72
CA LYS A 72 -6.57 -1.00 7.08
C LYS A 72 -6.61 0.53 7.16
N GLU A 73 -7.78 1.11 6.90
CA GLU A 73 -8.00 2.54 7.17
C GLU A 73 -7.73 2.86 8.65
N ASN A 74 -7.06 3.99 8.90
CA ASN A 74 -6.66 4.45 10.23
C ASN A 74 -5.73 3.50 11.00
N GLN A 75 -5.15 2.49 10.33
CA GLN A 75 -4.09 1.67 10.92
C GLN A 75 -2.88 2.57 11.25
N PRO A 76 -2.45 2.66 12.52
CA PRO A 76 -1.19 3.31 12.83
C PRO A 76 -0.05 2.57 12.13
N ILE A 77 0.78 3.31 11.41
CA ILE A 77 1.99 2.82 10.75
C ILE A 77 3.19 3.57 11.31
N VAL A 78 4.35 2.91 11.29
CA VAL A 78 5.62 3.59 11.57
C VAL A 78 5.86 4.60 10.45
N ALA A 79 6.24 5.83 10.79
CA ALA A 79 6.57 6.84 9.79
C ALA A 79 7.77 6.40 8.92
N PRO A 80 7.85 6.81 7.65
CA PRO A 80 9.04 6.58 6.83
C PRO A 80 10.31 7.05 7.53
N SER A 81 11.39 6.30 7.41
CA SER A 81 12.64 6.61 8.11
C SER A 81 13.22 7.98 7.72
N GLU A 82 13.66 8.74 8.71
CA GLU A 82 14.34 10.02 8.52
C GLU A 82 15.68 10.03 9.28
N ASN A 83 16.63 10.82 8.78
CA ASN A 83 17.82 11.13 9.55
C ASN A 83 17.39 12.13 10.64
N LYS A 84 17.64 11.79 11.91
CA LYS A 84 17.45 12.72 13.02
C LYS A 84 18.43 13.88 12.94
#